data_AF-A0A6A4NFG4-F1
#
_entry.id   AF-A0A6A4NFG4-F1
#
_cell.length_a   1.000
_cell.length_b   1.000
_cell.length_c   1.000
_cell.angle_alpha   90.00
_cell.angle_beta   90.00
_cell.angle_gamma   90.00
#
_symmetry.space_group_name_H-M   'P 1'
#
loop_
_entity.id
_entity.type
_entity.pdbx_description
1 polymer ?
#
loop_
_entity_poly.entity_id
_entity_poly.type
_entity_poly.pdbx_seq_one_letter_code
_entity_poly.pdbx_strand_id
1 'polypeptide(L)'
;MKNGARTDAYCMAKYGTKWVHTRTVVNSLSPKWNEQYVWEVYEPSTVITVAVFDNNQLDANSRAIGAKDAVMGMLHCLKMS
;
A
#
# COMPACT_ATOMS: atom_id res chain seq x y z
N MET A 1 -6.82 5.41 20.25
CA MET A 1 -6.73 6.19 19.01
C MET A 1 -5.25 6.34 18.68
N LYS A 2 -4.78 5.95 17.49
CA LYS A 2 -3.43 6.31 17.04
C LYS A 2 -3.37 7.85 17.07
N ASN A 3 -2.54 8.44 17.92
CA ASN A 3 -2.20 9.84 17.76
C ASN A 3 -1.57 9.97 16.37
N GLY A 4 -2.02 10.92 15.55
CA GLY A 4 -1.60 11.11 14.15
C GLY A 4 -0.10 11.41 13.93
N ALA A 5 0.74 11.14 14.93
CA ALA A 5 2.19 11.27 14.92
C ALA A 5 2.90 9.99 14.44
N ARG A 6 2.19 8.88 14.18
CA ARG A 6 2.77 7.67 13.60
C ARG A 6 1.89 7.03 12.55
N THR A 7 2.53 6.44 11.54
CA THR A 7 1.89 5.66 10.48
C THR A 7 2.64 4.35 10.31
N ASP A 8 1.89 3.27 10.08
CA ASP A 8 2.40 1.94 9.80
C ASP A 8 2.09 1.61 8.34
N ALA A 9 2.93 2.07 7.41
CA ALA A 9 2.56 2.16 6.00
C ALA A 9 2.92 0.91 5.18
N TYR A 10 2.01 0.47 4.31
CA TYR A 10 2.29 -0.52 3.26
C TYR A 10 1.66 -0.12 1.92
N CYS A 11 2.17 -0.69 0.83
CA CYS A 11 1.64 -0.50 -0.51
C CYS A 11 0.99 -1.78 -1.02
N MET A 12 -0.13 -1.63 -1.72
CA MET A 12 -0.70 -2.62 -2.62
C MET A 12 -0.54 -2.13 -4.05
N ALA A 13 0.01 -2.98 -4.91
CA ALA A 13 0.08 -2.73 -6.35
C ALA A 13 -0.71 -3.79 -7.11
N LYS A 14 -1.51 -3.37 -8.10
CA LYS A 14 -2.33 -4.26 -8.94
C LYS A 14 -2.10 -3.96 -10.42
N TYR A 15 -1.93 -5.01 -11.20
CA TYR A 15 -1.91 -4.97 -12.67
C TYR A 15 -2.67 -6.18 -13.20
N GLY A 16 -3.80 -5.94 -13.88
CA GLY A 16 -4.72 -7.02 -14.27
C GLY A 16 -5.13 -7.85 -13.04
N THR A 17 -4.80 -9.15 -13.05
CA THR A 17 -5.06 -10.08 -11.93
C THR A 17 -3.87 -10.24 -10.98
N LYS A 18 -2.71 -9.65 -11.29
CA LYS A 18 -1.51 -9.73 -10.46
C LYS A 18 -1.58 -8.70 -9.33
N TRP A 19 -1.24 -9.15 -8.12
CA TRP A 19 -1.21 -8.33 -6.91
C TRP A 19 0.16 -8.43 -6.25
N VAL A 20 0.60 -7.32 -5.68
CA VAL A 20 1.75 -7.24 -4.80
C VAL A 20 1.38 -6.48 -3.54
N HIS A 21 1.87 -6.98 -2.42
CA HIS A 21 1.76 -6.39 -1.10
C HIS A 21 3.18 -6.23 -0.55
N THR A 22 3.58 -5.01 -0.19
CA THR A 22 4.91 -4.76 0.40
C THR A 22 4.95 -5.13 1.87
N ARG A 23 6.12 -5.15 2.50
CA ARG A 23 6.14 -5.14 3.98
C ARG A 23 5.55 -3.84 4.53
N THR A 24 5.08 -3.88 5.78
CA THR A 24 4.70 -2.68 6.52
C THR A 24 5.93 -1.99 7.10
N VAL A 25 6.12 -0.72 6.78
CA VAL A 25 7.11 0.16 7.42
C VAL A 25 6.45 0.78 8.65
N VAL A 26 6.88 0.36 9.82
CA VAL A 26 6.27 0.72 11.10
C VAL A 26 6.77 2.08 11.58
N ASN A 27 5.88 2.87 12.19
CA ASN A 27 6.19 4.11 12.88
C ASN A 27 7.02 5.12 12.04
N SER A 28 6.58 5.40 10.81
CA SER A 28 7.24 6.37 9.93
C SER A 28 6.24 7.21 9.14
N LEU A 29 6.43 8.53 9.16
CA LEU A 29 5.70 9.49 8.32
C LEU A 29 6.32 9.65 6.92
N SER A 30 7.51 9.07 6.71
CA SER A 30 8.23 9.07 5.44
C SER A 30 8.67 7.64 5.11
N PRO A 31 7.74 6.71 4.87
CA PRO A 31 8.05 5.29 4.68
C PRO A 31 8.90 5.07 3.43
N LYS A 32 9.91 4.19 3.55
CA LYS A 32 10.76 3.74 2.44
C LYS A 32 10.69 2.22 2.38
N TRP A 33 9.97 1.67 1.41
CA TRP A 33 9.82 0.22 1.28
C TRP A 33 11.07 -0.44 0.69
N ASN A 34 11.73 0.21 -0.29
CA ASN A 34 12.90 -0.31 -0.98
C ASN A 34 12.69 -1.75 -1.52
N GLU A 35 11.48 -2.03 -1.99
CA GLU A 35 11.09 -3.32 -2.59
C GLU A 35 10.85 -3.12 -4.09
N GLN A 36 11.41 -4.01 -4.92
CA GLN A 36 11.29 -3.96 -6.37
C GLN A 36 10.56 -5.21 -6.85
N TYR A 37 9.59 -5.00 -7.74
CA TYR A 37 8.81 -6.07 -8.36
C TYR A 37 8.81 -5.88 -9.88
N VAL A 38 8.91 -6.99 -10.61
CA VAL A 38 8.96 -7.01 -12.08
C VAL A 38 7.91 -7.98 -12.59
N TRP A 39 7.01 -7.51 -13.45
CA TRP A 39 5.96 -8.30 -14.05
C TRP A 39 6.03 -8.14 -15.57
N GLU A 40 5.70 -9.21 -16.30
CA GLU A 40 5.54 -9.14 -17.75
C GLU A 40 4.33 -8.28 -18.12
N VAL A 41 4.51 -7.38 -19.08
CA VAL A 41 3.48 -6.48 -19.60
C VAL A 41 3.01 -7.01 -20.94
N TYR A 42 1.74 -7.39 -21.02
CA TYR A 42 1.14 -7.96 -22.24
C TYR A 42 0.24 -6.98 -22.96
N GLU A 43 -0.51 -6.17 -22.23
CA GLU A 43 -1.50 -5.24 -22.77
C GLU A 43 -1.10 -3.80 -22.45
N PRO A 44 -0.66 -2.99 -23.43
CA PRO A 44 -0.18 -1.61 -23.22
C PRO A 44 -1.20 -0.67 -22.57
N SER A 45 -2.49 -1.01 -22.64
CA SER A 45 -3.59 -0.26 -22.04
C SER A 45 -3.90 -0.64 -20.58
N THR A 46 -3.20 -1.62 -20.00
CA THR A 46 -3.45 -2.02 -18.61
C THR A 46 -2.86 -1.01 -17.64
N VAL A 47 -3.73 -0.45 -16.79
CA VAL A 47 -3.35 0.46 -15.71
C VAL A 47 -2.75 -0.33 -14.55
N ILE A 48 -1.64 0.17 -14.01
CA ILE A 48 -1.11 -0.23 -12.72
C ILE A 48 -1.73 0.67 -11.66
N THR A 49 -2.45 0.09 -10.71
CA THR A 49 -2.95 0.80 -9.54
C THR A 49 -2.01 0.56 -8.37
N VAL A 50 -1.51 1.62 -7.75
CA VAL A 50 -0.74 1.57 -6.50
C VAL A 50 -1.51 2.32 -5.43
N ALA A 51 -1.79 1.68 -4.30
CA ALA A 51 -2.47 2.30 -3.16
C ALA A 51 -1.63 2.13 -1.90
N VAL A 52 -1.56 3.19 -1.09
CA VAL A 52 -0.83 3.24 0.18
C VAL A 52 -1.85 3.20 1.31
N PHE A 53 -1.56 2.40 2.32
CA PHE A 53 -2.43 2.17 3.47
C PHE A 53 -1.68 2.34 4.79
N ASP A 54 -2.35 2.85 5.81
CA ASP A 54 -1.94 2.74 7.21
C ASP A 54 -2.52 1.46 7.82
N ASN A 55 -1.65 0.55 8.23
CA ASN A 55 -1.96 -0.75 8.82
C ASN A 55 -2.46 -0.55 10.26
N ASN A 56 -3.77 -0.66 10.42
CA ASN A 56 -4.41 -0.55 11.73
C ASN A 56 -4.42 -1.86 12.50
N GLN A 57 -3.99 -2.96 11.87
CA GLN A 57 -3.86 -4.25 12.51
C GLN A 57 -2.60 -4.36 13.40
N LEU A 58 -1.67 -3.41 13.36
CA LEU A 58 -0.50 -3.47 14.26
C LEU A 58 -0.80 -2.94 15.66
N ASP A 59 -1.71 -1.97 15.79
CA ASP A 59 -2.12 -1.43 17.08
C ASP A 59 -3.18 -2.32 17.74
N ALA A 60 -2.91 -2.78 18.97
CA ALA A 60 -3.79 -3.71 19.68
C ALA A 60 -5.18 -3.13 19.97
N ASN A 61 -5.27 -1.82 20.24
CA ASN A 61 -6.55 -1.17 20.49
C ASN A 61 -7.33 -1.02 19.18
N SER A 62 -6.67 -0.62 18.10
CA SER A 62 -7.26 -0.57 16.75
C SER A 62 -7.78 -1.95 16.31
N ARG A 63 -7.02 -3.03 16.56
CA ARG A 63 -7.49 -4.40 16.33
C ARG A 63 -8.68 -4.78 17.16
N ALA A 64 -8.67 -4.47 18.46
CA ALA A 64 -9.75 -4.83 19.38
C ALA A 64 -11.10 -4.19 19.00
N ILE A 65 -11.07 -3.02 18.37
CA ILE A 65 -12.28 -2.35 17.85
C ILE A 65 -12.60 -2.70 16.39
N GLY A 66 -11.84 -3.61 15.77
CA GLY A 66 -12.03 -4.00 14.38
C GLY A 66 -11.75 -2.89 13.36
N ALA A 67 -10.82 -1.99 13.67
CA ALA A 67 -10.46 -0.90 12.76
C ALA A 67 -9.91 -1.46 11.44
N LYS A 68 -10.44 -0.97 10.32
CA LYS A 68 -9.92 -1.28 8.98
C LYS A 68 -8.65 -0.48 8.71
N ASP A 69 -7.83 -0.96 7.79
CA ASP A 69 -6.68 -0.20 7.31
C ASP A 69 -7.13 1.05 6.57
N ALA A 70 -6.45 2.17 6.83
CA ALA A 70 -6.85 3.47 6.27
C ALA A 70 -6.14 3.72 4.95
N VAL A 71 -6.87 4.09 3.90
CA VAL A 71 -6.27 4.49 2.62
C VAL A 71 -5.61 5.86 2.79
N MET A 72 -4.31 5.94 2.55
CA MET A 72 -3.56 7.18 2.59
C MET A 72 -3.47 7.86 1.23
N GLY A 73 -3.50 7.08 0.16
CA GLY A 73 -3.45 7.60 -1.21
C GLY A 73 -3.50 6.49 -2.25
N MET A 74 -3.84 6.87 -3.48
CA MET A 74 -3.91 5.96 -4.63
C MET A 74 -3.41 6.66 -5.88
N LEU A 75 -2.62 5.94 -6.68
CA LEU A 75 -2.09 6.37 -7.96
C LEU A 75 -2.45 5.35 -9.04
N HIS A 76 -2.82 5.85 -10.22
CA HIS A 76 -3.01 5.07 -11.43
C HIS A 76 -1.92 5.42 -12.44
N CYS A 77 -1.10 4.43 -12.80
CA CYS A 77 -0.03 4.57 -13.77
C CYS A 77 -0.40 3.81 -15.03
N LEU A 78 -0.49 4.52 -16.16
CA LEU A 78 -0.49 3.88 -17.47
C LEU A 78 0.96 3.81 -17.96
N LYS A 79 1.43 2.61 -18.34
CA LYS A 79 2.73 2.52 -19.00
C LYS A 79 2.54 2.91 -20.47
N MET A 80 2.88 4.14 -20.81
CA MET A 80 3.03 4.56 -22.20
C MET A 80 4.31 3.90 -22.75
N SER A 81 4.16 3.08 -23.78
CA SER A 81 5.25 2.47 -24.54
C SER A 81 6.01 3.53 -25.34
#